data_AF-A0A382LBI5-F1
#
_entry.id   AF-A0A382LBI5-F1
#
_cell.length_a   1.000
_cell.length_b   1.000
_cell.length_c   1.000
_cell.angle_alpha   90.00
_cell.angle_beta   90.00
_cell.angle_gamma   90.00
#
_symmetry.space_group_name_H-M   'P 1'
#
loop_
_entity.id
_entity.type
_entity.pdbx_description
1 polymer ?
#
loop_
_entity_poly.entity_id
_entity_poly.type
_entity_poly.pdbx_seq_one_letter_code
_entity_poly.pdbx_strand_id
1 'polypeptide(L)' 'MKYRYEFDSLGKIKVPNDKYWGASTQRSNKHFDIGDFLVRPIVIKSIAMIKKA' A
#
# COMPACT_ATOMS: atom_id res chain seq x y z
N MET A 1 13.52 4.08 12.72
CA MET A 1 12.80 4.17 11.42
C MET A 1 11.99 5.46 11.40
N LYS A 2 12.09 6.27 10.33
CA LYS A 2 11.26 7.49 10.19
C LYS A 2 9.90 7.11 9.58
N TYR A 3 8.84 7.71 10.10
CA TYR A 3 7.47 7.49 9.63
C TYR A 3 6.83 8.83 9.24
N ARG A 4 5.89 8.77 8.30
CA ARG A 4 4.98 9.86 7.95
C ARG A 4 3.57 9.49 8.40
N TYR A 5 2.78 10.50 8.72
CA TYR A 5 1.35 10.30 8.96
C TYR A 5 0.59 10.49 7.65
N GLU A 6 -0.20 9.49 7.30
CA GLU A 6 -1.14 9.52 6.18
C GLU A 6 -2.58 9.48 6.71
N PHE A 7 -3.52 9.98 5.92
CA PHE A 7 -4.93 10.09 6.31
C PHE A 7 -5.84 9.49 5.25
N ASP A 8 -6.87 8.76 5.70
CA ASP A 8 -8.01 8.34 4.90
C ASP A 8 -9.32 8.55 5.70
N SER A 9 -10.47 8.15 5.16
CA SER A 9 -11.77 8.29 5.83
C SER A 9 -11.87 7.57 7.18
N LEU A 10 -10.96 6.63 7.46
CA LEU A 10 -10.87 5.89 8.72
C LEU A 10 -9.89 6.54 9.72
N GLY A 11 -9.35 7.71 9.40
CA GLY A 11 -8.47 8.49 10.27
C GLY A 11 -6.99 8.44 9.88
N LYS A 12 -6.12 8.71 10.86
CA LYS A 12 -4.67 8.83 10.68
C LYS A 12 -3.96 7.49 10.84
N ILE A 13 -2.92 7.23 10.05
CA ILE A 13 -2.06 6.02 10.18
C ILE A 13 -0.59 6.35 9.92
N LYS A 14 0.32 5.64 10.60
CA LYS A 14 1.77 5.75 10.39
C LYS A 14 2.19 4.90 9.20
N VAL A 15 2.89 5.51 8.24
CA VAL A 15 3.45 4.86 7.05
C VAL A 15 4.98 5.01 7.06
N PRO A 16 5.77 3.97 6.75
CA PRO A 16 7.22 4.11 6.65
C PRO A 16 7.64 5.14 5.60
N ASN A 17 8.66 5.96 5.88
CA ASN A 17 9.13 7.00 4.96
C ASN A 17 9.86 6.47 3.72
N ASP A 18 10.32 5.23 3.73
CA ASP A 18 11.00 4.58 2.60
C ASP A 18 10.01 4.00 1.57
N LYS A 19 8.70 4.16 1.79
CA LYS A 19 7.64 3.56 0.95
C LYS A 19 6.77 4.63 0.31
N TYR A 20 6.40 4.39 -0.94
CA TYR A 20 5.58 5.30 -1.74
C TYR A 20 4.07 5.15 -1.54
N TRP A 21 3.60 4.08 -0.89
CA TRP A 21 2.16 3.86 -0.68
C TRP A 21 1.59 4.75 0.43
N GLY A 22 0.25 4.89 0.46
CA GLY A 22 -0.48 5.74 1.39
C GLY A 22 -1.24 5.01 2.50
N ALA A 23 -2.22 5.70 3.09
CA ALA A 23 -3.01 5.20 4.22
C ALA A 23 -3.73 3.87 3.95
N SER A 24 -4.46 3.77 2.84
CA SER A 24 -5.28 2.59 2.54
C SER A 24 -4.44 1.34 2.33
N THR A 25 -3.31 1.44 1.63
CA THR A 25 -2.36 0.31 1.48
C THR A 25 -1.76 -0.09 2.82
N GLN A 26 -1.39 0.89 3.66
CA GLN A 26 -0.87 0.60 4.99
C GLN A 26 -1.89 -0.12 5.88
N ARG A 27 -3.17 0.26 5.80
CA ARG A 27 -4.25 -0.44 6.50
C ARG A 27 -4.47 -1.84 5.94
N SER A 28 -4.42 -2.01 4.62
CA SER A 28 -4.54 -3.32 4.00
C SER A 28 -3.42 -4.25 4.49
N ASN A 29 -2.17 -3.80 4.47
CA ASN A 29 -1.03 -4.54 5.01
C ASN A 29 -1.19 -4.90 6.50
N LYS A 30 -1.90 -4.08 7.30
CA LYS A 30 -2.13 -4.38 8.72
C LYS A 30 -3.20 -5.46 8.94
N HIS A 31 -4.25 -5.48 8.13
CA HIS A 31 -5.43 -6.32 8.37
C HIS A 31 -5.47 -7.58 7.49
N PHE A 32 -4.73 -7.62 6.38
CA PHE A 32 -4.71 -8.72 5.41
C PHE A 32 -3.30 -9.28 5.21
N ASP A 33 -2.52 -9.37 6.28
CA ASP A 33 -1.23 -10.06 6.29
C ASP A 33 -1.44 -11.56 6.57
N ILE A 34 -1.85 -12.29 5.53
CA ILE A 34 -2.29 -13.69 5.65
C ILE A 34 -1.59 -14.54 4.58
N GLY A 35 -0.80 -15.51 5.01
CA GLY A 35 -0.03 -16.41 4.15
C GLY A 35 1.20 -15.75 3.52
N ASP A 36 1.92 -16.51 2.71
CA ASP A 36 3.22 -16.10 2.15
C ASP A 36 3.16 -15.66 0.68
N PHE A 37 1.94 -15.53 0.13
CA PHE A 37 1.75 -15.24 -1.29
C PHE A 37 1.49 -13.74 -1.54
N LEU A 38 2.38 -13.11 -2.29
CA LEU A 38 2.22 -11.73 -2.74
C LEU A 38 1.50 -11.64 -4.08
N VAL A 39 0.91 -10.46 -4.36
CA VAL A 39 0.32 -10.16 -5.67
C VAL A 39 1.39 -10.36 -6.75
N ARG A 40 1.06 -11.16 -7.77
CA ARG A 40 2.00 -11.47 -8.86
C ARG A 40 2.42 -10.18 -9.59
N PRO A 41 3.71 -10.01 -9.93
CA PRO A 41 4.20 -8.81 -10.62
C PRO A 41 3.46 -8.47 -11.92
N ILE A 42 2.95 -9.49 -12.63
CA ILE A 42 2.16 -9.30 -13.86
C ILE A 42 0.90 -8.46 -13.62
N VAL A 43 0.20 -8.67 -12.49
CA VAL A 43 -1.01 -7.91 -12.16
C VAL A 43 -0.67 -6.46 -11.85
N ILE A 44 0.42 -6.24 -11.10
CA ILE A 44 0.92 -4.89 -10.77
C ILE A 44 1.25 -4.14 -12.06
N LYS A 45 1.97 -4.78 -12.99
CA LYS A 45 2.35 -4.19 -14.28
C LYS A 45 1.12 -3.89 -15.14
N SER A 46 0.13 -4.77 -15.18
CA SER A 46 -1.12 -4.52 -15.92
C SER A 46 -1.89 -3.31 -15.38
N ILE A 47 -2.00 -3.17 -14.05
CA ILE A 47 -2.64 -2.00 -13.43
C ILE A 47 -1.84 -0.72 -13.75
N ALA A 48 -0.51 -0.78 -13.70
CA ALA A 48 0.34 0.34 -14.06
C ALA A 48 0.14 0.77 -15.52
N MET A 49 -0.03 -0.17 -16.46
CA MET A 49 -0.35 0.13 -17.86
C MET A 49 -1.72 0.81 -18.00
N ILE A 50 -2.74 0.36 -17.26
CA ILE A 50 -4.07 1.00 -17.25
C ILE A 50 -4.00 2.43 -16.72
N LYS A 51 -3.18 2.70 -15.69
CA LYS A 51 -2.99 4.05 -15.13
C LYS A 51 -2.06 4.95 -15.96
N LYS A 52 -1.31 4.37 -16.90
CA LYS A 52 -0.45 5.11 -17.83
C LYS A 52 -1.23 5.66 -19.02
N ALA A 53 -2.22 4.91 -19.50
CA ALA A 53 -3.13 5.33 -20.57
C ALA A 53 -4.03 6.48 -20.10
#